data_AF-A0A3D4QVF3-F1
#
_entry.id   AF-A0A3D4QVF3-F1
#
_cell.length_a   1.000
_cell.length_b   1.000
_cell.length_c   1.000
_cell.angle_alpha   90.00
_cell.angle_beta   90.00
_cell.angle_gamma   90.00
#
_symmetry.space_group_name_H-M   'P 1'
#
loop_
_entity.id
_entity.type
_entity.pdbx_description
1 polymer ?
#
loop_
_entity_poly.entity_id
_entity_poly.type
_entity_poly.pdbx_seq_one_letter_code
_entity_poly.pdbx_strand_id
1 'polypeptide(L)'
;MKDNEDHKRRKLIAEQIVRLTQHNKRIIETPGNGHCCGCICCGNIFPWEKIKNFEGDTAICPVCGMRTILTDNLGVNIDEENLHQFSRIIQENIVERDSASETLFPIDIVNWIVLKVQRIHRFGRERRGAA
;
A
#
# COMPACT_ATOMS: atom_id res chain seq x y z
N MET A 1 6.41 25.61 -10.42
CA MET A 1 5.67 24.87 -11.48
C MET A 1 6.00 23.38 -11.48
N LYS A 2 7.28 22.98 -11.32
CA LYS A 2 7.72 21.58 -11.26
C LYS A 2 7.05 20.78 -10.13
N ASP A 3 6.89 21.40 -8.96
CA ASP A 3 6.26 20.78 -7.78
C ASP A 3 4.79 20.43 -7.99
N ASN A 4 4.08 21.13 -8.89
CA ASN A 4 2.68 20.88 -9.20
C ASN A 4 2.51 19.64 -10.09
N GLU A 5 3.38 19.47 -11.09
CA GLU A 5 3.35 18.30 -11.97
C GLU A 5 3.80 17.03 -11.23
N ASP A 6 4.80 17.13 -10.35
CA ASP A 6 5.25 16.02 -9.51
C ASP A 6 4.18 15.61 -8.48
N HIS A 7 3.44 16.58 -7.92
CA HIS A 7 2.28 16.29 -7.06
C HIS A 7 1.17 15.59 -7.83
N LYS A 8 0.75 16.10 -9.01
CA LYS A 8 -0.25 15.44 -9.86
C LYS A 8 0.14 14.02 -10.23
N ARG A 9 1.40 13.79 -10.60
CA ARG A 9 1.91 12.46 -10.93
C ARG A 9 1.81 11.50 -9.76
N ARG A 10 2.23 11.92 -8.55
CA ARG A 10 2.11 11.09 -7.33
C ARG A 10 0.66 10.77 -7.00
N LYS A 11 -0.25 11.72 -7.18
CA LYS A 11 -1.68 11.50 -6.99
C LYS A 11 -2.25 10.44 -7.93
N LEU A 12 -1.91 10.52 -9.22
CA LEU A 12 -2.34 9.52 -10.21
C LEU A 12 -1.82 8.12 -9.87
N ILE A 13 -0.57 8.01 -9.43
CA ILE A 13 0.00 6.74 -8.97
C ILE A 13 -0.78 6.23 -7.75
N ALA A 14 -1.06 7.08 -6.76
CA ALA A 14 -1.83 6.69 -5.58
C ALA A 14 -3.22 6.16 -5.94
N GLU A 15 -3.95 6.86 -6.80
CA GLU A 15 -5.28 6.45 -7.29
C GLU A 15 -5.24 5.12 -8.05
N GLN A 16 -4.22 4.92 -8.89
CA GLN A 16 -4.03 3.66 -9.62
C GLN A 16 -3.76 2.51 -8.65
N ILE A 17 -2.85 2.70 -7.69
CA ILE A 17 -2.50 1.68 -6.70
C ILE A 17 -3.72 1.31 -5.84
N VAL A 18 -4.50 2.30 -5.39
CA VAL A 18 -5.74 2.06 -4.63
C VAL A 18 -6.69 1.15 -5.40
N ARG A 19 -6.92 1.46 -6.69
CA ARG A 19 -7.80 0.64 -7.54
C ARG A 19 -7.29 -0.79 -7.66
N LEU A 20 -5.99 -0.99 -7.79
CA LEU A 20 -5.38 -2.32 -7.88
C LEU A 20 -5.46 -3.12 -6.57
N THR A 21 -5.59 -2.44 -5.43
CA THR A 21 -5.80 -3.12 -4.14
C THR A 21 -7.24 -3.56 -3.89
N GLN A 22 -8.20 -3.09 -4.69
CA GLN A 22 -9.63 -3.36 -4.54
C GLN A 22 -10.13 -4.31 -5.64
N HIS A 23 -11.18 -5.08 -5.35
CA HIS A 23 -11.83 -5.97 -6.33
C HIS A 23 -10.87 -6.94 -7.05
N ASN A 24 -9.77 -7.32 -6.38
CA ASN A 24 -8.65 -8.07 -6.96
C ASN A 24 -8.76 -9.59 -6.84
N LYS A 25 -9.85 -10.12 -6.26
CA LYS A 25 -10.06 -11.56 -6.07
C LYS A 25 -9.88 -12.36 -7.36
N ARG A 26 -10.52 -11.95 -8.45
CA ARG A 26 -10.43 -12.66 -9.74
C ARG A 26 -9.00 -12.74 -10.26
N ILE A 27 -8.21 -11.68 -10.07
CA ILE A 27 -6.83 -11.60 -10.53
C ILE A 27 -5.95 -12.53 -9.70
N ILE A 28 -6.15 -12.53 -8.36
CA ILE A 28 -5.40 -13.36 -7.43
C ILE A 28 -5.71 -14.85 -7.61
N GLU A 29 -6.98 -15.20 -7.83
CA GLU A 29 -7.42 -16.58 -8.00
C GLU A 29 -7.17 -17.13 -9.41
N THR A 30 -6.74 -16.30 -10.37
CA THR A 30 -6.42 -16.77 -11.73
C THR A 30 -5.15 -17.62 -11.68
N PRO A 31 -5.23 -18.92 -12.02
CA PRO A 31 -4.07 -19.80 -11.99
C PRO A 31 -3.04 -19.41 -13.06
N GLY A 32 -1.78 -19.26 -12.68
CA GLY A 32 -0.68 -18.93 -13.56
C GLY A 32 0.66 -19.18 -12.86
N ASN A 33 1.72 -19.45 -13.64
CA ASN A 33 3.05 -19.70 -13.08
C ASN A 33 3.62 -18.38 -12.50
N GLY A 34 3.88 -18.37 -11.19
CA GLY A 34 4.71 -17.33 -10.57
C GLY A 34 4.00 -16.11 -10.01
N HIS A 35 2.69 -16.15 -9.77
CA HIS A 35 1.98 -15.00 -9.18
C HIS A 35 2.44 -14.70 -7.74
N CYS A 36 3.14 -13.58 -7.58
CA CYS A 36 3.47 -13.03 -6.28
C CYS A 36 2.54 -11.88 -5.91
N CYS A 37 2.24 -11.80 -4.62
CA CYS A 37 1.41 -10.78 -4.03
C CYS A 37 2.22 -10.00 -3.00
N GLY A 38 2.02 -8.69 -2.96
CA GLY A 38 2.73 -7.78 -2.05
C GLY A 38 1.76 -6.94 -1.25
N CYS A 39 2.02 -6.78 0.04
CA CYS A 39 1.23 -5.90 0.88
C CYS A 39 1.92 -4.55 1.08
N ILE A 40 1.32 -3.47 0.59
CA ILE A 40 1.87 -2.10 0.71
C ILE A 40 2.00 -1.65 2.17
N CYS A 41 1.09 -2.13 3.01
CA CYS A 41 1.03 -1.81 4.43
C CYS A 41 2.23 -2.42 5.18
N CYS A 42 2.40 -3.75 5.14
CA CYS A 42 3.45 -4.41 5.90
C CYS A 42 4.78 -4.62 5.14
N GLY A 43 4.78 -4.47 3.81
CA GLY A 43 5.94 -4.69 2.94
C GLY A 43 6.21 -6.16 2.61
N ASN A 44 5.43 -7.11 3.14
CA ASN A 44 5.65 -8.53 2.91
C ASN A 44 5.24 -8.93 1.49
N ILE A 45 6.07 -9.77 0.87
CA ILE A 45 5.82 -10.45 -0.40
C ILE A 45 5.56 -11.92 -0.11
N PHE A 46 4.54 -12.48 -0.74
CA PHE A 46 4.15 -13.88 -0.57
C PHE A 46 3.51 -14.43 -1.84
N PRO A 47 3.54 -15.75 -2.02
CA PRO A 47 2.86 -16.37 -3.15
C PRO A 47 1.33 -16.25 -2.98
N TRP A 48 0.61 -16.14 -4.09
CA TRP A 48 -0.84 -15.86 -4.10
C TRP A 48 -1.67 -16.88 -3.31
N GLU A 49 -1.22 -18.13 -3.19
CA GLU A 49 -1.86 -19.21 -2.44
C GLU A 49 -1.93 -18.93 -0.92
N LYS A 50 -1.12 -18.00 -0.41
CA LYS A 50 -1.23 -17.53 0.98
C LYS A 50 -2.42 -16.61 1.20
N ILE A 51 -3.05 -16.08 0.15
CA ILE A 51 -4.27 -15.29 0.24
C ILE A 51 -5.46 -16.22 0.40
N LYS A 52 -5.94 -16.33 1.64
CA LYS A 52 -7.11 -17.17 1.99
C LYS A 52 -8.36 -16.36 2.31
N ASN A 53 -8.18 -15.09 2.69
CA ASN A 53 -9.25 -14.25 3.22
C ASN A 53 -9.52 -13.09 2.27
N PHE A 54 -10.80 -12.80 2.08
CA PHE A 54 -11.29 -11.70 1.27
C PHE A 54 -12.44 -11.01 2.02
N GLU A 55 -12.53 -9.69 1.89
CA GLU A 55 -13.73 -8.94 2.24
C GLU A 55 -14.47 -8.59 0.94
N GLY A 56 -15.61 -9.23 0.70
CA GLY A 56 -16.23 -9.23 -0.63
C GLY A 56 -15.30 -9.90 -1.66
N ASP A 57 -14.79 -9.10 -2.59
CA ASP A 57 -13.84 -9.48 -3.64
C ASP A 57 -12.47 -8.79 -3.50
N THR A 58 -12.19 -8.22 -2.32
CA THR A 58 -10.93 -7.56 -2.00
C THR A 58 -10.10 -8.41 -1.06
N ALA A 59 -8.85 -8.72 -1.45
CA ALA A 59 -7.98 -9.58 -0.67
C ALA A 59 -7.49 -8.96 0.64
N ILE A 60 -7.34 -9.79 1.67
CA ILE A 60 -6.85 -9.41 2.99
C ILE A 60 -5.44 -9.97 3.21
N CYS A 61 -4.51 -9.11 3.63
CA CYS A 61 -3.15 -9.53 3.93
C CYS A 61 -3.11 -10.60 5.04
N PRO A 62 -2.48 -11.76 4.81
CA PRO A 62 -2.40 -12.82 5.82
C PRO A 62 -1.45 -12.49 6.98
N VAL A 63 -0.64 -11.42 6.86
CA VAL A 63 0.33 -11.00 7.88
C VAL A 63 -0.22 -9.87 8.76
N CYS A 64 -0.74 -8.80 8.16
CA CYS A 64 -1.19 -7.63 8.90
C CYS A 64 -2.70 -7.40 8.89
N GLY A 65 -3.47 -8.23 8.17
CA GLY A 65 -4.94 -8.11 8.09
C GLY A 65 -5.46 -6.95 7.24
N MET A 66 -4.59 -6.23 6.51
CA MET A 66 -5.01 -5.07 5.72
C MET A 66 -5.37 -5.41 4.28
N ARG A 67 -6.32 -4.65 3.72
CA ARG A 67 -6.85 -4.77 2.35
C ARG A 67 -6.00 -4.00 1.32
N THR A 68 -4.69 -4.17 1.40
CA THR A 68 -3.71 -3.40 0.58
C THR A 68 -2.79 -4.34 -0.19
N ILE A 69 -3.36 -5.41 -0.73
CA ILE A 69 -2.61 -6.40 -1.51
C ILE A 69 -2.55 -5.94 -2.96
N LEU A 70 -1.35 -5.94 -3.52
CA LEU A 70 -1.08 -5.82 -4.94
C LEU A 70 -0.65 -7.18 -5.49
N THR A 71 -0.88 -7.36 -6.78
CA THR A 71 -0.46 -8.53 -7.55
C THR A 71 0.52 -8.08 -8.63
N ASP A 72 1.39 -8.97 -9.08
CA ASP A 72 2.30 -8.73 -10.22
C ASP A 72 1.60 -8.58 -11.59
N ASN A 73 0.28 -8.79 -11.66
CA ASN A 73 -0.52 -8.55 -12.84
C ASN A 73 -0.77 -7.05 -13.09
N LEU A 74 -0.85 -6.64 -14.36
CA LEU A 74 -1.10 -5.28 -14.85
C LEU A 74 0.08 -4.29 -14.77
N GLY A 75 1.32 -4.79 -14.81
CA GLY A 75 2.52 -3.95 -14.97
C GLY A 75 3.05 -3.34 -13.67
N VAL A 76 2.63 -3.86 -12.52
CA VAL A 76 3.19 -3.52 -11.21
C VAL A 76 4.24 -4.55 -10.85
N ASN A 77 5.49 -4.12 -10.70
CA ASN A 77 6.53 -5.01 -10.17
C ASN A 77 6.38 -5.13 -8.66
N ILE A 78 6.27 -6.37 -8.16
CA ILE A 78 6.15 -6.65 -6.74
C ILE A 78 7.54 -6.95 -6.18
N ASP A 79 8.18 -5.91 -5.67
CA ASP A 79 9.42 -5.98 -4.90
C ASP A 79 9.35 -5.04 -3.68
N GLU A 80 10.26 -5.24 -2.72
CA GLU A 80 10.24 -4.49 -1.47
C GLU A 80 10.41 -2.98 -1.68
N GLU A 81 11.23 -2.57 -2.66
CA GLU A 81 11.48 -1.17 -2.96
C GLU A 81 10.19 -0.50 -3.46
N ASN A 82 9.52 -1.11 -4.44
CA ASN A 82 8.27 -0.62 -4.99
C ASN A 82 7.15 -0.60 -3.95
N LEU A 83 7.01 -1.63 -3.12
CA LEU A 83 6.03 -1.64 -2.03
C LEU A 83 6.28 -0.51 -1.03
N HIS A 84 7.54 -0.23 -0.69
CA HIS A 84 7.89 0.90 0.17
C HIS A 84 7.61 2.25 -0.49
N GLN A 85 7.91 2.40 -1.79
CA GLN A 85 7.59 3.61 -2.55
C GLN A 85 6.08 3.86 -2.61
N PHE A 86 5.27 2.83 -2.90
CA PHE A 86 3.80 2.96 -2.88
C PHE A 86 3.27 3.32 -1.51
N SER A 87 3.81 2.70 -0.45
CA SER A 87 3.46 3.02 0.93
C SER A 87 3.70 4.50 1.21
N ARG A 88 4.85 5.03 0.80
CA ARG A 88 5.22 6.43 0.96
C ARG A 88 4.35 7.37 0.12
N ILE A 89 4.07 7.04 -1.14
CA ILE A 89 3.19 7.85 -2.01
C ILE A 89 1.79 7.95 -1.41
N ILE A 90 1.26 6.83 -0.90
CA ILE A 90 -0.04 6.80 -0.23
C ILE A 90 -0.01 7.62 1.06
N GLN A 91 1.07 7.52 1.85
CA GLN A 91 1.27 8.34 3.06
C GLN A 91 1.26 9.85 2.74
N GLU A 92 2.04 10.27 1.74
CA GLU A 92 2.16 11.67 1.35
C GLU A 92 0.79 12.23 0.87
N ASN A 93 0.04 11.44 0.10
CA ASN A 93 -1.31 11.84 -0.35
C ASN A 93 -2.34 11.87 0.80
N ILE A 94 -2.20 11.01 1.81
CA ILE A 94 -3.05 11.01 3.01
C ILE A 94 -2.77 12.25 3.86
N VAL A 95 -1.49 12.62 4.04
CA VAL A 95 -1.07 13.75 4.89
C VAL A 95 -1.41 15.11 4.26
N GLU A 96 -1.46 15.22 2.94
CA GLU A 96 -1.88 16.46 2.26
C GLU A 96 -3.41 16.68 2.30
N ARG A 97 -4.21 15.69 2.75
CA ARG A 97 -5.66 15.80 2.90
C ARG A 97 -6.03 15.88 4.39
N ASP A 98 -5.93 17.09 4.95
CA ASP A 98 -6.43 17.48 6.29
C ASP A 98 -7.98 17.40 6.45
N SER A 99 -8.67 16.76 5.50
CA SER A 99 -10.11 16.49 5.57
C SER A 99 -10.36 15.00 5.43
N ALA A 100 -10.69 14.37 6.56
CA ALA A 100 -11.03 12.95 6.73
C ALA A 100 -12.23 12.45 5.87
N SER A 101 -12.77 13.27 4.98
CA SER A 101 -13.93 12.98 4.12
C SER A 101 -13.56 12.39 2.75
N GLU A 102 -12.28 12.28 2.41
CA GLU A 102 -11.83 12.09 1.03
C GLU A 102 -10.58 11.18 0.90
N THR A 103 -10.38 10.25 1.82
CA THR A 103 -9.25 9.31 1.76
C THR A 103 -9.51 8.22 0.71
N LEU A 104 -8.51 7.93 -0.13
CA LEU A 104 -8.60 6.86 -1.15
C LEU A 104 -8.67 5.46 -0.51
N PHE A 105 -8.32 5.34 0.78
CA PHE A 105 -8.44 4.12 1.56
C PHE A 105 -9.43 4.30 2.72
N PRO A 106 -10.08 3.19 3.17
CA PRO A 106 -10.74 3.11 4.46
C PRO A 106 -9.91 3.68 5.62
N ILE A 107 -10.58 4.31 6.59
CA ILE A 107 -9.94 5.07 7.68
C ILE A 107 -9.06 4.21 8.60
N ASP A 108 -9.36 2.92 8.74
CA ASP A 108 -8.56 1.92 9.46
C ASP A 108 -7.18 1.70 8.82
N ILE A 109 -7.14 1.62 7.49
CA ILE A 109 -5.89 1.52 6.72
C ILE A 109 -5.08 2.80 6.84
N VAL A 110 -5.74 3.95 6.72
CA VAL A 110 -5.13 5.27 6.88
C VAL A 110 -4.51 5.40 8.27
N ASN A 111 -5.26 5.09 9.33
CA ASN A 111 -4.80 5.15 10.71
C ASN A 111 -3.59 4.26 10.96
N TRP A 112 -3.60 3.03 10.43
CA TRP A 112 -2.46 2.12 10.58
C TRP A 112 -1.20 2.65 9.89
N ILE A 113 -1.36 3.19 8.68
CA ILE A 113 -0.26 3.77 7.92
C ILE A 113 0.35 4.94 8.71
N VAL A 114 -0.48 5.86 9.23
CA VAL A 114 -0.03 6.98 10.06
C VAL A 114 0.66 6.50 11.35
N LEU A 115 0.10 5.50 12.04
CA LEU A 115 0.71 4.94 13.26
C LEU A 115 2.06 4.27 12.99
N LYS A 116 2.21 3.56 11.87
CA LYS A 116 3.51 2.99 11.46
C LYS A 116 4.53 4.10 11.18
N VAL A 117 4.12 5.18 10.53
CA VAL A 117 4.98 6.35 10.27
C VAL A 117 5.44 6.99 11.58
N GLN A 118 4.53 7.27 12.52
CA GLN A 118 4.89 7.82 13.84
C GLN A 118 5.90 6.92 14.56
N ARG A 119 5.74 5.60 14.44
CA ARG A 119 6.67 4.62 15.03
C ARG A 119 8.04 4.67 14.33
N ILE A 120 8.10 4.72 12.99
CA ILE A 120 9.35 4.86 12.22
C ILE A 120 10.06 6.18 12.54
N HIS A 121 9.34 7.30 12.61
CA HIS A 121 9.92 8.61 12.98
C HIS A 121 10.42 8.65 14.42
N ARG A 122 9.73 7.99 15.35
CA ARG A 122 10.19 7.83 16.74
C ARG A 122 11.52 7.07 16.79
N PHE A 123 11.60 5.91 16.13
CA PHE A 123 12.84 5.13 16.05
C PHE A 123 13.96 5.85 15.28
N GLY A 124 13.63 6.62 14.23
CA GLY A 124 14.58 7.42 13.46
C GLY A 124 15.09 8.68 14.18
N ARG A 125 14.37 9.17 15.20
CA ARG A 125 14.86 10.19 16.14
C ARG A 125 15.73 9.56 17.23
N GLU A 126 15.35 8.42 17.77
CA GLU A 126 16.15 7.69 18.77
C GLU A 126 17.55 7.32 18.23
N ARG A 127 17.67 6.93 16.95
CA ARG A 127 18.98 6.68 16.32
C ARG A 127 19.80 7.93 16.00
N ARG A 128 19.19 9.12 15.96
CA ARG A 128 19.87 10.40 15.72
C ARG A 128 20.16 11.20 17.00
N GLY A 129 19.60 10.77 18.13
CA GLY A 129 19.89 11.31 19.46
C GLY A 129 20.82 10.44 20.31
N ALA A 130 21.38 9.37 19.74
CA ALA A 130 22.34 8.47 20.37
C ALA A 130 23.73 8.55 19.72
N ALA A 131 24.17 9.79 19.41
CA ALA A 131 25.53 10.12 19.02
C ALA A 131 26.02 11.28 19.88
#